data_AF-A0A0C9VLL1-F1
#
_entry.id   AF-A0A0C9VLL1-F1
#
_cell.length_a   1.000
_cell.length_b   1.000
_cell.length_c   1.000
_cell.angle_alpha   90.00
_cell.angle_beta   90.00
_cell.angle_gamma   90.00
#
_symmetry.space_group_name_H-M   'P 1'
#
loop_
_entity.id
_entity.type
_entity.pdbx_description
1 polymer ?
#
loop_
_entity_poly.entity_id
_entity_poly.type
_entity_poly.pdbx_seq_one_letter_code
_entity_poly.pdbx_strand_id
1 'polypeptide(L)' 'GGTAGPVIANRLTENPRISVLLIEAGPNNEGILNMQVPAFSGRLTNTQYDWNFTTVPQVGLNGRSLAYARGHVLGGS' A
#
# COMPACT_ATOMS: atom_id res chain seq x y z
N GLY A 1 6.82 3.31 2.58
CA GLY A 1 5.86 4.00 3.46
C GLY A 1 4.47 3.38 3.50
N GLY A 2 4.33 2.10 3.92
CA GLY A 2 3.02 1.48 4.18
C GLY A 2 2.36 1.97 5.47
N THR A 3 1.26 1.39 5.96
CA THR A 3 0.39 2.02 6.99
C THR A 3 1.11 2.50 8.25
N ALA A 4 2.04 1.71 8.79
CA ALA A 4 2.83 2.14 9.94
C ALA A 4 3.88 3.23 9.62
N GLY A 5 4.35 3.30 8.37
CA GLY A 5 5.43 4.17 7.92
C GLY A 5 5.15 5.66 8.14
N PRO A 6 4.09 6.26 7.55
CA PRO A 6 3.72 7.65 7.78
C PRO A 6 3.44 7.95 9.25
N VAL A 7 2.84 7.02 10.00
CA VAL A 7 2.57 7.22 11.44
C VAL A 7 3.88 7.35 12.21
N ILE A 8 4.82 6.43 12.01
CA ILE A 8 6.13 6.48 12.66
C ILE A 8 6.92 7.72 12.21
N ALA A 9 6.94 8.01 10.91
CA ALA A 9 7.64 9.17 10.38
C ALA A 9 7.11 10.47 11.00
N ASN A 10 5.79 10.63 11.07
CA ASN A 10 5.15 11.79 11.69
C ASN A 10 5.55 11.96 13.17
N ARG A 11 5.52 10.87 13.96
CA ARG A 11 5.94 10.90 15.37
C ARG A 11 7.42 11.25 15.55
N LEU A 12 8.29 10.70 14.71
CA LEU A 12 9.72 11.01 14.78
C LEU A 12 10.01 12.46 14.42
N THR A 13 9.26 13.05 13.47
CA THR A 13 9.42 14.46 13.08
C THR A 13 8.89 15.47 14.10
N GLU A 14 8.16 15.05 15.15
CA GLU A 14 7.76 15.93 16.25
C GLU A 14 8.98 16.50 17.02
N ASN A 15 10.12 15.81 16.96
CA ASN A 15 11.37 16.32 17.51
C ASN A 15 12.15 17.10 16.44
N PRO A 16 12.30 18.43 16.57
CA PRO A 16 12.95 19.27 15.55
C PRO A 16 14.46 19.00 15.40
N ARG A 17 15.07 18.22 16.29
CA ARG A 17 16.49 17.82 16.19
C ARG A 17 16.71 16.60 15.29
N ILE A 18 15.64 15.96 14.80
CA ILE A 18 15.72 14.72 14.02
C ILE A 18 15.28 15.01 12.58
N SER A 19 16.10 14.63 11.61
CA SER A 19 15.72 14.59 10.19
C SER A 19 15.28 13.18 9.82
N VAL A 20 14.10 13.06 9.21
CA VAL A 20 13.49 11.77 8.83
C VAL A 20 13.34 11.70 7.31
N LEU A 21 13.77 10.60 6.71
CA LEU A 21 13.52 10.28 5.31
C LEU A 21 12.54 9.09 5.24
N LEU A 22 11.39 9.30 4.60
CA LEU A 22 10.44 8.23 4.29
C LEU A 22 10.53 7.90 2.81
N ILE A 23 10.89 6.65 2.49
CA ILE A 23 10.92 6.15 1.11
C ILE A 23 9.67 5.28 0.88
N GLU A 24 9.00 5.54 -0.24
CA GLU A 24 7.86 4.78 -0.75
C GLU A 24 8.12 4.46 -2.22
N ALA A 25 7.84 3.21 -2.62
CA ALA A 25 8.04 2.76 -3.99
C ALA A 25 6.88 3.18 -4.89
N GLY A 26 5.67 3.18 -4.32
CA GLY A 26 4.46 3.57 -5.03
C GLY A 26 4.29 5.07 -5.21
N PRO A 27 3.34 5.48 -6.07
CA PRO A 27 2.95 6.87 -6.22
C PRO A 27 2.37 7.48 -4.93
N ASN A 28 2.20 8.81 -4.96
CA ASN A 28 1.41 9.57 -4.00
C ASN A 28 -0.08 9.12 -4.03
N ASN A 29 -0.80 9.29 -2.91
CA ASN A 29 -2.23 9.04 -2.76
C ASN A 29 -3.13 10.31 -2.88
N GLU A 30 -2.54 11.49 -3.06
CA GLU A 30 -3.28 12.75 -3.15
C GLU A 30 -4.16 12.85 -4.41
N GLY A 31 -5.39 13.35 -4.26
CA GLY A 31 -6.31 13.58 -5.39
C GLY A 31 -6.89 12.31 -6.03
N ILE A 32 -6.62 11.11 -5.50
CA ILE A 32 -7.06 9.86 -6.12
C ILE A 32 -8.47 9.49 -5.62
N LEU A 33 -9.49 9.79 -6.43
CA LEU A 33 -10.90 9.56 -6.09
C LEU A 33 -11.19 8.09 -5.69
N ASN A 34 -10.58 7.13 -6.38
CA ASN A 34 -10.77 5.71 -6.10
C ASN A 34 -10.22 5.28 -4.71
N MET A 35 -9.30 6.06 -4.12
CA MET A 35 -8.81 5.85 -2.75
C MET A 35 -9.62 6.63 -1.71
N GLN A 36 -10.12 7.80 -2.07
CA GLN A 36 -10.87 8.67 -1.16
C GLN A 36 -12.29 8.16 -0.91
N VAL A 37 -12.91 7.54 -1.91
CA VAL A 37 -14.27 6.98 -1.81
C VAL A 37 -14.18 5.50 -1.44
N PRO A 38 -14.58 5.07 -0.23
CA PRO A 38 -14.39 3.67 0.22
C PRO A 38 -15.03 2.63 -0.71
N ALA A 39 -16.19 2.96 -1.29
CA ALA A 39 -16.90 2.10 -2.22
C ALA A 39 -16.14 1.83 -3.54
N PHE A 40 -15.10 2.62 -3.86
CA PHE A 40 -14.30 2.48 -5.08
C PHE A 40 -13.00 1.71 -4.87
N SER A 41 -12.71 1.26 -3.64
CA SER A 41 -11.45 0.55 -3.30
C SER A 41 -11.15 -0.64 -4.22
N GLY A 42 -12.16 -1.41 -4.64
CA GLY A 42 -11.99 -2.52 -5.58
C GLY A 42 -11.50 -2.13 -6.98
N ARG A 43 -11.51 -0.83 -7.33
CA ARG A 43 -10.96 -0.30 -8.59
C ARG A 43 -9.45 -0.07 -8.55
N LEU A 44 -8.81 -0.26 -7.40
CA LEU A 44 -7.37 -0.02 -7.21
C LEU A 44 -6.52 -1.27 -7.48
N THR A 45 -7.10 -2.47 -7.37
CA THR A 45 -6.41 -3.73 -7.66
C THR A 45 -6.04 -3.84 -9.14
N ASN A 46 -4.91 -4.47 -9.45
CA ASN A 46 -4.37 -4.57 -10.82
C ASN A 46 -4.12 -3.21 -11.51
N THR A 47 -3.85 -2.16 -10.73
CA THR A 47 -3.41 -0.85 -11.23
C THR A 47 -2.02 -0.52 -10.72
N GLN A 48 -1.49 0.67 -11.03
CA GLN A 48 -0.22 1.16 -10.47
C GLN A 48 -0.20 1.24 -8.93
N TYR A 49 -1.36 1.19 -8.28
CA TYR A 49 -1.54 1.24 -6.83
C TYR A 49 -1.53 -0.13 -6.15
N ASP A 50 -1.31 -1.20 -6.91
CA ASP A 50 -1.24 -2.58 -6.42
C ASP A 50 0.11 -3.19 -6.82
N TRP A 51 0.75 -3.89 -5.90
CA TRP A 51 1.96 -4.64 -6.18
C TRP A 51 1.73 -5.81 -7.14
N ASN A 52 0.47 -6.19 -7.36
CA ASN A 52 0.07 -7.26 -8.28
C ASN A 52 0.74 -8.60 -7.94
N PHE A 53 0.79 -8.93 -6.64
CA PHE A 53 1.31 -10.21 -6.21
C PHE A 53 0.32 -11.33 -6.47
N THR A 54 0.89 -12.52 -6.70
CA THR A 54 0.14 -13.77 -6.76
C THR A 54 0.75 -14.76 -5.78
N THR A 55 -0.08 -15.58 -5.15
CA THR A 55 0.41 -16.67 -4.32
C THR A 55 1.00 -17.77 -5.20
N VAL A 56 1.93 -18.55 -4.65
CA VAL A 56 2.29 -19.83 -5.27
C VAL A 56 1.08 -20.78 -5.26
N PRO A 57 1.03 -21.83 -6.09
CA PRO A 57 -0.01 -22.85 -6.03
C PRO A 57 -0.23 -23.38 -4.61
N GLN A 58 -1.48 -23.34 -4.13
CA GLN A 58 -1.83 -23.75 -2.77
C GLN A 58 -2.40 -25.17 -2.78
N VAL A 59 -1.78 -26.09 -2.04
CA VAL A 59 -2.22 -27.49 -1.93
C VAL A 59 -3.66 -27.57 -1.40
N GLY A 60 -3.97 -26.78 -0.37
CA GLY A 60 -5.32 -26.69 0.21
C GLY A 60 -6.37 -26.03 -0.71
N LEU A 61 -5.99 -25.55 -1.89
CA LEU A 61 -6.90 -24.93 -2.87
C LEU A 61 -6.81 -25.60 -4.24
N ASN A 62 -6.53 -26.91 -4.28
CA ASN A 62 -6.41 -27.71 -5.50
C ASN A 62 -5.38 -27.14 -6.50
N GLY A 63 -4.24 -26.66 -5.99
CA GLY A 63 -3.17 -26.10 -6.82
C GLY A 63 -3.46 -24.73 -7.41
N ARG A 64 -4.54 -24.05 -7.00
CA ARG A 64 -4.81 -22.68 -7.45
C ARG A 64 -3.79 -21.68 -6.92
N SER A 65 -3.38 -20.76 -7.78
CA SER A 65 -2.73 -19.50 -7.42
C SER A 65 -3.80 -18.41 -7.34
N LEU A 66 -3.69 -17.50 -6.38
CA LEU A 66 -4.66 -16.43 -6.14
C LEU A 66 -3.97 -15.07 -6.21
N ALA A 67 -4.71 -14.06 -6.68
CA ALA A 67 -4.32 -12.66 -6.55
C ALA A 67 -4.22 -12.28 -5.08
N TYR A 68 -3.18 -11.53 -4.72
CA TYR A 68 -2.91 -11.11 -3.35
C TYR A 68 -2.61 -9.61 -3.31
N ALA A 69 -3.70 -8.83 -3.27
CA ALA A 69 -3.63 -7.38 -3.34
C ALA A 69 -2.79 -6.80 -2.20
N ARG A 70 -1.85 -5.92 -2.55
CA ARG A 70 -1.04 -5.16 -1.59
C ARG A 70 -0.85 -3.74 -2.11
N GLY A 71 -1.10 -2.75 -1.27
CA GLY A 71 -0.99 -1.34 -1.62
C GLY A 71 0.43 -0.98 -2.04
N HIS A 72 0.56 -0.49 -3.27
CA HIS A 72 1.75 0.12 -3.83
C HIS A 72 1.50 1.62 -3.97
N VAL A 73 1.46 2.32 -2.84
CA VAL A 73 1.15 3.75 -2.74
C VAL A 73 1.57 4.24 -1.36
N LEU A 74 1.87 5.53 -1.21
CA LEU A 74 2.05 6.14 0.11
C LEU A 74 0.85 5.87 1.02
N GLY A 75 1.11 5.28 2.20
CA GLY A 75 0.09 4.81 3.14
C GLY A 75 -0.15 3.29 3.09
N GLY A 76 0.17 2.62 1.98
CA GLY A 76 0.11 1.16 1.82
C GLY A 76 -1.22 0.49 2.18
N SER A 77 -1.15 -0.69 2.81
CA SER A 77 -2.27 -1.53 3.27
C SER A 77 -2.15 -1.89 4.74
#